data_AF-A0A023GNY7-F1
#
_entry.id   AF-A0A023GNY7-F1
#
_cell.length_a   1.000
_cell.length_b   1.000
_cell.length_c   1.000
_cell.angle_alpha   90.00
_cell.angle_beta   90.00
_cell.angle_gamma   90.00
#
_symmetry.space_group_name_H-M   'P 1'
#
loop_
_entity.id
_entity.type
_entity.pdbx_description
1 polymer ?
#
loop_
_entity_poly.entity_id
_entity_poly.type
_entity_poly.pdbx_seq_one_letter_code
_entity_poly.pdbx_strand_id
1 'polypeptide(L)'
;MNSLGILFLLTVASAGTLGEQIPDWADEGRLGKYQDAWKSLDQGEDSVFYLAKATYKKDRGSWGENFKCVAVKETEKQSEKKIVKSRFVFMNETSGGSKTIFDVTEDVQAVTLYGYQKPNAIKYRVESFEGMTDPLVFSDGEYCDLILRTIC
;
A
#
# COMPACT_ATOMS: atom_id res chain seq x y z
N MET A 1 -47.29 -47.04 -27.85
CA MET A 1 -47.60 -45.67 -27.38
C MET A 1 -46.45 -45.22 -26.52
N ASN A 2 -45.46 -44.53 -27.12
CA ASN A 2 -44.24 -44.12 -26.42
C ASN A 2 -44.39 -42.66 -25.96
N SER A 3 -44.37 -42.45 -24.66
CA SER A 3 -44.33 -41.11 -24.05
C SER A 3 -42.87 -40.67 -23.93
N LEU A 4 -42.48 -39.63 -24.66
CA LEU A 4 -41.17 -38.99 -24.54
C LEU A 4 -41.20 -38.02 -23.35
N GLY A 5 -40.50 -38.36 -22.26
CA GLY A 5 -40.28 -37.44 -21.14
C GLY A 5 -39.00 -36.64 -21.36
N ILE A 6 -39.11 -35.33 -21.56
CA ILE A 6 -37.97 -34.41 -21.63
C ILE A 6 -37.62 -33.97 -20.20
N LEU A 7 -36.45 -34.39 -19.72
CA LEU A 7 -35.89 -33.99 -18.43
C LEU A 7 -35.14 -32.66 -18.61
N PHE A 8 -35.68 -31.57 -18.08
CA PHE A 8 -34.97 -30.29 -18.00
C PHE A 8 -33.98 -30.34 -16.82
N LEU A 9 -32.69 -30.41 -17.13
CA LEU A 9 -31.62 -30.21 -16.15
C LEU A 9 -31.40 -28.70 -15.95
N LEU A 10 -31.87 -28.18 -14.82
CA LEU A 10 -31.53 -26.85 -14.33
C LEU A 10 -30.08 -26.88 -13.80
N THR A 11 -29.14 -26.41 -14.63
CA THR A 11 -27.78 -26.13 -14.17
C THR A 11 -27.77 -24.79 -13.42
N VAL A 12 -27.70 -24.84 -12.09
CA VAL A 12 -27.40 -23.66 -11.28
C VAL A 12 -25.90 -23.40 -11.38
N ALA A 13 -25.51 -22.43 -12.21
CA ALA A 13 -24.15 -21.92 -12.22
C ALA A 13 -24.00 -20.98 -11.01
N SER A 14 -23.38 -21.45 -9.93
CA SER A 14 -22.89 -20.56 -8.88
C SER A 14 -21.68 -19.82 -9.41
N ALA A 15 -21.87 -18.58 -9.87
CA ALA A 15 -20.79 -17.64 -10.05
C ALA A 15 -20.18 -17.36 -8.67
N GLY A 16 -19.13 -18.12 -8.31
CA GLY A 16 -18.32 -17.79 -7.15
C GLY A 16 -17.71 -16.42 -7.39
N THR A 17 -18.18 -15.41 -6.66
CA THR A 17 -17.41 -14.16 -6.51
C THR A 17 -16.07 -14.57 -5.91
N LEU A 18 -14.98 -14.42 -6.67
CA LEU A 18 -13.63 -14.44 -6.11
C LEU A 18 -13.54 -13.27 -5.14
N GLY A 19 -13.99 -13.49 -3.89
CA GLY A 19 -13.82 -12.54 -2.82
C GLY A 19 -12.33 -12.28 -2.67
N GLU A 20 -11.95 -11.00 -2.63
CA GLU A 20 -10.57 -10.60 -2.38
C GLU A 20 -10.07 -11.34 -1.13
N GLN A 21 -9.09 -12.23 -1.32
CA GLN A 21 -8.61 -13.08 -0.25
C GLN A 21 -7.89 -12.19 0.77
N ILE A 22 -8.53 -11.98 1.93
CA ILE A 22 -7.93 -11.24 3.04
C ILE A 22 -6.71 -12.04 3.52
N PRO A 23 -5.51 -11.45 3.56
CA PRO A 23 -4.31 -12.16 4.02
C PRO A 23 -4.39 -12.55 5.50
N ASP A 24 -3.77 -13.67 5.89
CA ASP A 24 -3.80 -14.16 7.28
C ASP A 24 -3.22 -13.19 8.32
N TRP A 25 -2.38 -12.24 7.89
CA TRP A 25 -1.82 -11.19 8.75
C TRP A 25 -2.76 -9.99 8.94
N ALA A 26 -3.81 -9.85 8.13
CA ALA A 26 -4.81 -8.79 8.23
C ALA A 26 -5.87 -9.16 9.28
N ASP A 27 -5.44 -9.20 10.54
CA ASP A 27 -6.25 -9.51 11.72
C ASP A 27 -6.07 -8.41 12.79
N GLU A 28 -7.03 -7.48 12.89
CA GLU A 28 -6.94 -6.34 13.82
C GLU A 28 -6.88 -6.78 15.28
N GLY A 29 -7.61 -7.86 15.64
CA GLY A 29 -7.67 -8.36 17.02
C GLY A 29 -6.34 -8.94 17.49
N ARG A 30 -5.63 -9.64 16.60
CA ARG A 30 -4.35 -10.29 16.90
C ARG A 30 -3.14 -9.41 16.65
N LEU A 31 -3.13 -8.66 15.54
CA LEU A 31 -1.96 -7.94 15.02
C LEU A 31 -2.15 -6.42 14.95
N GLY A 32 -3.34 -5.89 15.19
CA GLY A 32 -3.63 -4.45 15.02
C GLY A 32 -2.73 -3.51 15.82
N LYS A 33 -2.19 -3.96 16.97
CA LYS A 33 -1.21 -3.18 17.76
C LYS A 33 0.13 -2.92 17.03
N TYR A 34 0.42 -3.67 15.97
CA TYR A 34 1.60 -3.51 15.11
C TYR A 34 1.23 -2.96 13.73
N GLN A 35 0.01 -2.47 13.53
CA GLN A 35 -0.51 -2.07 12.22
C GLN A 35 -1.17 -0.69 12.30
N ASP A 36 -0.69 0.17 13.20
CA ASP A 36 -1.15 1.55 13.29
C ASP A 36 -0.46 2.41 12.22
N ALA A 37 -1.14 2.57 11.08
CA ALA A 37 -0.61 3.33 9.96
C ALA A 37 -0.46 4.82 10.28
N TRP A 38 -1.25 5.37 11.19
CA TRP A 38 -1.06 6.77 11.60
C TRP A 38 0.19 6.91 12.44
N LYS A 39 0.45 5.98 13.38
CA LYS A 39 1.70 5.98 14.15
C LYS A 39 2.92 5.84 13.23
N SER A 40 2.84 5.03 12.17
CA SER A 40 3.90 4.90 11.17
C SER A 40 4.13 6.20 10.39
N LEU A 41 3.09 6.96 10.02
CA LEU A 41 3.24 8.24 9.30
C LEU A 41 3.57 9.44 10.20
N ASP A 42 3.14 9.44 11.46
CA ASP A 42 3.29 10.58 12.38
C ASP A 42 4.68 10.65 13.03
N GLN A 43 5.73 10.39 12.23
CA GLN A 43 7.13 10.41 12.69
C GLN A 43 7.58 11.84 13.00
N GLY A 44 8.56 11.98 13.90
CA GLY A 44 9.13 13.30 14.22
C GLY A 44 9.75 13.99 13.00
N GLU A 45 9.77 15.32 13.00
CA GLU A 45 10.26 16.15 11.86
C GLU A 45 11.73 15.89 11.48
N ASP A 46 12.52 15.21 12.31
CA ASP A 46 13.91 14.85 12.01
C ASP A 46 14.09 13.42 11.52
N SER A 47 13.00 12.64 11.46
CA SER A 47 13.04 11.23 11.09
C SER A 47 13.12 11.06 9.57
N VAL A 48 14.01 10.17 9.13
CA VAL A 48 14.12 9.78 7.71
C VAL A 48 14.03 8.27 7.63
N PHE A 49 13.06 7.78 6.87
CA PHE A 49 12.91 6.36 6.60
C PHE A 49 13.53 6.01 5.26
N TYR A 50 14.17 4.86 5.19
CA TYR A 50 14.83 4.36 3.99
C TYR A 50 14.20 3.05 3.56
N LEU A 51 13.90 2.93 2.27
CA LEU A 51 13.47 1.65 1.71
C LEU A 51 14.69 0.73 1.59
N ALA A 52 14.94 -0.05 2.64
CA ALA A 52 16.10 -0.93 2.71
C ALA A 52 16.00 -2.11 1.75
N LYS A 53 14.78 -2.66 1.56
CA LYS A 53 14.52 -3.82 0.70
C LYS A 53 13.14 -3.72 0.05
N ALA A 54 13.04 -4.20 -1.18
CA ALA A 54 11.79 -4.41 -1.88
C ALA A 54 11.86 -5.74 -2.65
N THR A 55 10.72 -6.42 -2.80
CA THR A 55 10.59 -7.65 -3.60
C THR A 55 10.22 -7.38 -5.06
N TYR A 56 10.25 -6.10 -5.46
CA TYR A 56 9.88 -5.64 -6.79
C TYR A 56 10.84 -4.56 -7.30
N LYS A 57 10.81 -4.31 -8.60
CA LYS A 57 11.73 -3.40 -9.28
C LYS A 57 11.05 -2.22 -9.99
N LYS A 58 9.74 -2.30 -10.20
CA LYS A 58 8.96 -1.26 -10.88
C LYS A 58 7.95 -0.68 -9.92
N ASP A 59 8.12 0.59 -9.58
CA ASP A 59 7.14 1.32 -8.81
C ASP A 59 6.04 1.86 -9.73
N ARG A 60 4.78 1.72 -9.32
CA ARG A 60 3.62 2.24 -10.06
C ARG A 60 3.38 3.73 -9.79
N GLY A 61 3.99 4.28 -8.74
CA GLY A 61 3.98 5.69 -8.43
C GLY A 61 5.14 6.41 -9.09
N SER A 62 5.80 7.26 -8.32
CA SER A 62 6.75 8.24 -8.84
C SER A 62 8.15 7.69 -9.07
N TRP A 63 8.51 6.52 -8.52
CA TRP A 63 9.92 6.12 -8.48
C TRP A 63 10.42 5.48 -9.79
N GLY A 64 9.53 4.96 -10.62
CA GLY A 64 9.87 4.33 -11.91
C GLY A 64 10.50 2.94 -11.78
N GLU A 65 11.26 2.54 -12.81
CA GLU A 65 11.89 1.21 -12.89
C GLU A 65 13.31 1.20 -12.31
N ASN A 66 13.69 0.05 -11.74
CA ASN A 66 14.97 -0.19 -11.07
C ASN A 66 15.31 0.89 -10.03
N PHE A 67 14.30 1.34 -9.28
CA PHE A 67 14.47 2.34 -8.24
C PHE A 67 15.45 1.88 -7.16
N LYS A 68 16.16 2.85 -6.56
CA LYS A 68 17.12 2.64 -5.47
C LYS A 68 17.27 3.92 -4.67
N CYS A 69 17.90 3.80 -3.50
CA CYS A 69 18.17 4.94 -2.62
C CYS A 69 16.91 5.74 -2.26
N VAL A 70 15.76 5.05 -2.15
CA VAL A 70 14.49 5.69 -1.78
C VAL A 70 14.56 6.05 -0.30
N ALA A 71 14.38 7.33 -0.01
CA ALA A 71 14.23 7.84 1.34
C ALA A 71 13.02 8.76 1.40
N VAL A 72 12.34 8.77 2.55
CA VAL A 72 11.17 9.60 2.81
C VAL A 72 11.37 10.39 4.08
N LYS A 73 10.90 11.64 4.04
CA LYS A 73 10.79 12.51 5.19
C LYS A 73 9.45 13.23 5.15
N GLU A 74 8.75 13.23 6.27
CA GLU A 74 7.51 13.99 6.42
C GLU A 74 7.82 15.48 6.64
N THR A 75 7.10 16.35 5.95
CA THR A 75 7.36 17.81 5.95
C THR A 75 6.20 18.64 6.47
N GLU A 76 4.96 18.16 6.34
CA GLU A 76 3.76 18.82 6.86
C GLU A 76 2.77 17.77 7.37
N LYS A 77 1.93 18.14 8.35
CA LYS A 77 0.96 17.22 8.96
C LYS A 77 -0.41 17.87 9.13
N GLN A 78 -1.47 17.11 8.83
CA GLN A 78 -2.86 17.41 9.13
C GLN A 78 -3.44 16.30 10.00
N SER A 79 -3.11 16.30 11.30
CA SER A 79 -3.38 15.19 12.22
C SER A 79 -4.86 14.80 12.30
N GLU A 80 -5.78 15.77 12.21
CA GLU A 80 -7.23 15.50 12.22
C GLU A 80 -7.69 14.64 11.04
N LYS A 81 -7.05 14.80 9.87
CA LYS A 81 -7.35 14.04 8.65
C LYS A 81 -6.44 12.85 8.46
N LYS A 82 -5.44 12.68 9.34
CA LYS A 82 -4.36 11.71 9.25
C LYS A 82 -3.62 11.76 7.90
N ILE A 83 -3.35 12.98 7.45
CA ILE A 83 -2.62 13.26 6.20
C ILE A 83 -1.26 13.87 6.56
N VAL A 84 -0.21 13.44 5.85
CA VAL A 84 1.12 14.04 5.86
C VAL A 84 1.55 14.40 4.44
N LYS A 85 2.45 15.37 4.30
CA LYS A 85 3.21 15.56 3.07
C LYS A 85 4.53 14.81 3.18
N SER A 86 4.70 13.81 2.33
CA SER A 86 5.89 12.98 2.30
C SER A 86 6.79 13.44 1.17
N ARG A 87 7.99 13.91 1.51
CA ARG A 87 9.04 14.21 0.52
C ARG A 87 9.87 12.95 0.29
N PHE A 88 9.78 12.41 -0.92
CA PHE A 88 10.56 11.27 -1.36
C PHE A 88 11.75 11.73 -2.20
N VAL A 89 12.92 11.18 -1.89
CA VAL A 89 14.09 11.26 -2.76
C VAL A 89 14.48 9.86 -3.22
N PHE A 90 14.85 9.72 -4.48
CA PHE A 90 15.17 8.41 -5.04
C PHE A 90 16.07 8.53 -6.27
N MET A 91 16.59 7.38 -6.71
CA MET A 91 17.22 7.20 -8.01
C MET A 91 16.48 6.09 -8.76
N ASN A 92 16.54 6.08 -10.08
CA ASN A 92 15.94 5.03 -10.89
C ASN A 92 16.79 4.70 -12.12
N GLU A 93 16.28 3.88 -13.03
CA GLU A 93 16.98 3.48 -14.25
C GLU A 93 17.49 4.65 -15.09
N THR A 94 16.72 5.74 -15.15
CA THR A 94 17.08 6.95 -15.91
C THR A 94 18.15 7.79 -15.24
N SER A 95 18.46 7.55 -13.95
CA SER A 95 19.55 8.23 -13.25
C SER A 95 20.92 7.98 -13.87
N GLY A 96 21.09 6.93 -14.69
CA GLY A 96 22.33 6.61 -15.40
C GLY A 96 23.58 6.59 -14.51
N GLY A 97 24.77 6.55 -15.10
CA GLY A 97 26.03 6.72 -14.35
C GLY A 97 26.16 8.10 -13.65
N SER A 98 25.26 9.05 -13.91
CA SER A 98 25.32 10.44 -13.42
C SER A 98 24.88 10.62 -11.97
N LYS A 99 24.38 9.57 -11.31
CA LYS A 99 23.93 9.62 -9.91
C LYS A 99 22.84 10.68 -9.64
N THR A 100 22.01 11.00 -10.62
CA THR A 100 20.92 11.97 -10.46
C THR A 100 19.92 11.49 -9.39
N ILE A 101 19.65 12.36 -8.41
CA ILE A 101 18.64 12.15 -7.37
C ILE A 101 17.38 12.92 -7.78
N PHE A 102 16.27 12.20 -7.88
CA PHE A 102 14.94 12.76 -8.08
C PHE A 102 14.29 13.08 -6.73
N ASP A 103 13.36 14.03 -6.75
CA ASP A 103 12.66 14.56 -5.58
C ASP A 103 11.20 14.81 -5.95
N VAL A 104 10.28 14.26 -5.15
CA VAL A 104 8.84 14.46 -5.29
C VAL A 104 8.22 14.62 -3.91
N THR A 105 7.14 15.41 -3.82
CA THR A 105 6.33 15.52 -2.61
C THR A 105 4.92 15.05 -2.91
N GLU A 106 4.41 14.15 -2.06
CA GLU A 106 3.10 13.52 -2.22
C GLU A 106 2.25 13.70 -0.96
N ASP A 107 0.93 13.81 -1.13
CA ASP A 107 -0.01 13.72 -0.02
C ASP A 107 -0.20 12.24 0.34
N VAL A 108 0.09 11.88 1.58
CA VAL A 108 0.00 10.51 2.09
C VAL A 108 -0.96 10.44 3.26
N GLN A 109 -1.89 9.50 3.23
CA GLN A 109 -2.98 9.40 4.22
C GLN A 109 -3.02 8.02 4.89
N ALA A 110 -3.16 7.97 6.21
CA ALA A 110 -3.52 6.74 6.91
C ALA A 110 -5.02 6.45 6.73
N VAL A 111 -5.35 5.29 6.19
CA VAL A 111 -6.72 4.84 5.90
C VAL A 111 -6.96 3.43 6.46
N THR A 112 -8.21 3.00 6.47
CA THR A 112 -8.60 1.63 6.86
C THR A 112 -8.71 0.72 5.62
N LEU A 113 -8.28 -0.53 5.77
CA LEU A 113 -8.42 -1.59 4.78
C LEU A 113 -8.81 -2.90 5.49
N TYR A 114 -9.38 -3.86 4.75
CA TYR A 114 -9.80 -5.18 5.26
C TYR A 114 -10.81 -5.12 6.42
N GLY A 115 -11.63 -4.06 6.48
CA GLY A 115 -12.66 -3.90 7.51
C GLY A 115 -12.14 -3.48 8.89
N TYR A 116 -10.89 -3.02 9.00
CA TYR A 116 -10.33 -2.51 10.25
C TYR A 116 -11.07 -1.26 10.73
N GLN A 117 -11.16 -1.11 12.06
CA GLN A 117 -11.68 0.11 12.69
C GLN A 117 -10.60 1.20 12.82
N LYS A 118 -9.34 0.79 13.01
CA LYS A 118 -8.19 1.70 13.08
C LYS A 118 -7.41 1.71 11.77
N PRO A 119 -6.85 2.87 11.35
CA PRO A 119 -6.05 2.94 10.13
C PRO A 119 -4.88 1.96 10.14
N ASN A 120 -4.82 1.13 9.09
CA ASN A 120 -3.83 0.08 8.89
C ASN A 120 -3.26 0.05 7.47
N ALA A 121 -3.54 1.08 6.67
CA ALA A 121 -3.05 1.21 5.32
C ALA A 121 -2.62 2.65 5.02
N ILE A 122 -1.70 2.78 4.08
CA ILE A 122 -1.11 4.03 3.64
C ILE A 122 -1.59 4.30 2.21
N LYS A 123 -2.29 5.42 2.02
CA LYS A 123 -2.79 5.86 0.73
C LYS A 123 -1.94 7.00 0.19
N TYR A 124 -1.25 6.77 -0.91
CA TYR A 124 -0.44 7.74 -1.64
C TYR A 124 -1.30 8.44 -2.69
N ARG A 125 -1.35 9.77 -2.69
CA ARG A 125 -2.02 10.56 -3.71
C ARG A 125 -0.99 11.10 -4.68
N VAL A 126 -0.84 10.40 -5.79
CA VAL A 126 0.03 10.80 -6.90
C VAL A 126 -0.83 11.48 -7.95
N GLU A 127 -0.41 12.64 -8.48
CA GLU A 127 -1.22 13.47 -9.39
C GLU A 127 -1.68 12.74 -10.67
N SER A 128 -1.01 11.66 -11.05
CA SER A 128 -1.18 10.94 -12.32
C SER A 128 -2.03 9.66 -12.26
N PHE A 129 -2.50 9.23 -11.08
CA PHE A 129 -3.26 7.98 -10.93
C PHE A 129 -4.24 8.01 -9.74
N GLU A 130 -5.31 7.20 -9.77
CA GLU A 130 -6.15 6.95 -8.61
C GLU A 130 -5.28 6.33 -7.50
N GLY A 131 -4.80 7.16 -6.59
CA GLY A 131 -3.76 6.86 -5.60
C GLY A 131 -3.63 5.42 -5.09
N MET A 132 -2.40 4.96 -4.88
CA MET A 132 -2.10 3.60 -4.41
C MET A 132 -2.39 3.46 -2.91
N THR A 133 -2.99 2.34 -2.50
CA THR A 133 -3.20 2.03 -1.09
C THR A 133 -2.43 0.77 -0.73
N ASP A 134 -1.45 0.91 0.15
CA ASP A 134 -0.61 -0.18 0.60
C ASP A 134 -0.93 -0.51 2.06
N PRO A 135 -1.32 -1.75 2.39
CA PRO A 135 -1.52 -2.12 3.78
C PRO A 135 -0.20 -2.28 4.55
N LEU A 136 -0.23 -1.81 5.80
CA LEU A 136 0.86 -1.97 6.75
C LEU A 136 0.76 -3.35 7.39
N VAL A 137 1.71 -4.23 7.05
CA VAL A 137 1.75 -5.60 7.57
C VAL A 137 2.25 -5.62 9.01
N PHE A 138 3.29 -4.83 9.29
CA PHE A 138 3.90 -4.69 10.60
C PHE A 138 4.60 -3.33 10.73
N SER A 139 4.60 -2.78 11.93
CA SER A 139 5.36 -1.62 12.37
C SER A 139 5.68 -1.76 13.85
N ASP A 140 6.90 -1.39 14.24
CA ASP A 140 7.22 -1.13 15.66
C ASP A 140 6.78 0.28 16.09
N GLY A 141 6.42 1.12 15.11
CA GLY A 141 5.98 2.51 15.27
C GLY A 141 7.10 3.47 15.63
N GLU A 142 8.36 3.12 15.40
CA GLU A 142 9.52 3.99 15.68
C GLU A 142 10.66 3.84 14.67
N TYR A 143 11.02 2.61 14.27
CA TYR A 143 12.23 2.35 13.48
C TYR A 143 11.99 1.59 12.19
N CYS A 144 10.97 0.73 12.12
CA CYS A 144 10.79 -0.11 10.94
C CYS A 144 9.33 -0.46 10.63
N ASP A 145 9.07 -0.46 9.32
CA ASP A 145 7.79 -0.82 8.74
C ASP A 145 7.97 -1.92 7.70
N LEU A 146 7.00 -2.83 7.66
CA LEU A 146 6.80 -3.80 6.60
C LEU A 146 5.48 -3.49 5.92
N ILE A 147 5.55 -3.09 4.66
CA ILE A 147 4.40 -2.68 3.85
C ILE A 147 4.22 -3.69 2.72
N LEU A 148 2.98 -4.11 2.47
CA LEU A 148 2.67 -4.92 1.29
C LEU A 148 2.33 -4.00 0.13
N ARG A 149 3.07 -4.16 -0.97
CA ARG A 149 2.78 -3.50 -2.25
C ARG A 149 2.09 -4.50 -3.18
N THR A 150 0.85 -4.23 -3.58
CA THR A 150 0.14 -5.02 -4.59
C THR A 150 0.54 -4.57 -5.99
N ILE A 151 1.19 -5.46 -6.74
CA ILE A 151 1.65 -5.21 -8.11
C ILE A 151 0.73 -6.01 -9.03
N CYS A 152 -0.15 -5.32 -9.77
CA CYS A 152 -1.02 -5.91 -10.79
C CYS A 152 -0.45 -5.62 -12.17
#